data_AF-Q6F7Q6-F1
#
_entry.id   AF-Q6F7Q6-F1
#
_cell.length_a   1.000
_cell.length_b   1.000
_cell.length_c   1.000
_cell.angle_alpha   90.00
_cell.angle_beta   90.00
_cell.angle_gamma   90.00
#
_symmetry.space_group_name_H-M   'P 1'
#
loop_
_entity.id
_entity.type
_entity.pdbx_description
1 polymer ?
#
loop_
_entity_poly.entity_id
_entity_poly.type
_entity_poly.pdbx_seq_one_letter_code
_entity_poly.pdbx_strand_id
1 'polypeptide(L)'
;MTPQQIELVKSTVPVLREHGVTLTSYFYNRMLNNHPELKNVFNLDHQSTGRQPRALAAAVLAYAEHIEQPEKLAKAVERITTKHVSLNIQPEQYAIVGENLLHSISEVLNVPFESELIEAWKQAYLQLADILIEVEKEKYHQLAKQDGGWTGWRSFKIIAIQEQYEGKCFKISATDQQAILAATLGEYISVKVHVPEKELDQPQQFNLNTTQADDHYEFVVKPEPAHSDYDVANILLNHYSLGDEVMVSAPIRN
;
A
#
# COMPACT_ATOMS: atom_id res chain seq x y z
N MET A 1 -5.47 24.72 9.50
CA MET A 1 -4.55 24.79 10.65
C MET A 1 -4.22 26.23 10.99
N THR A 2 -3.98 26.52 12.28
CA THR A 2 -3.50 27.84 12.73
C THR A 2 -1.98 27.97 12.59
N PRO A 3 -1.41 29.19 12.55
CA PRO A 3 0.04 29.38 12.54
C PRO A 3 0.76 28.68 13.71
N GLN A 4 0.15 28.72 14.90
CA GLN A 4 0.67 28.04 16.09
C GLN A 4 0.72 26.51 15.92
N GLN A 5 -0.32 25.90 15.35
CA GLN A 5 -0.34 24.46 15.07
C GLN A 5 0.75 24.07 14.06
N ILE A 6 0.95 24.90 13.02
CA ILE A 6 2.00 24.70 12.02
C ILE A 6 3.38 24.75 12.69
N GLU A 7 3.63 25.72 13.57
CA GLU A 7 4.89 25.84 14.30
C GLU A 7 5.14 24.62 15.22
N LEU A 8 4.12 24.16 15.95
CA LEU A 8 4.20 22.97 16.80
C LEU A 8 4.61 21.73 15.99
N VAL A 9 3.93 21.47 14.87
CA VAL A 9 4.25 20.36 13.98
C VAL A 9 5.68 20.48 13.45
N LYS A 10 6.05 21.62 12.87
CA LYS A 10 7.39 21.84 12.30
C LYS A 10 8.51 21.70 13.33
N SER A 11 8.30 22.18 14.55
CA SER A 11 9.31 22.11 15.62
C SER A 11 9.62 20.69 16.10
N THR A 12 8.68 19.76 15.92
CA THR A 12 8.81 18.37 16.39
C THR A 12 9.20 17.37 15.31
N VAL A 13 9.14 17.77 14.04
CA VAL A 13 9.61 16.95 12.90
C VAL A 13 11.07 16.46 13.06
N PRO A 14 12.06 17.28 13.45
CA PRO A 14 13.44 16.80 13.59
C PRO A 14 13.58 15.66 14.61
N VAL A 15 12.87 15.78 15.74
CA VAL A 15 12.87 14.77 16.81
C VAL A 15 12.20 13.49 16.32
N LEU A 16 11.04 13.57 15.68
CA LEU A 16 10.36 12.40 15.12
C LEU A 16 11.17 11.72 14.01
N ARG A 17 11.97 12.48 13.25
CA ARG A 17 12.88 11.92 12.24
C ARG A 17 14.01 11.13 12.89
N GLU A 18 14.64 11.67 13.93
CA GLU A 18 15.68 10.98 14.70
C GLU A 18 15.15 9.66 15.29
N HIS A 19 13.90 9.68 15.76
CA HIS A 19 13.20 8.51 16.31
C HIS A 19 12.33 7.75 15.29
N GLY A 20 12.54 7.94 13.99
CA GLY A 20 11.62 7.40 12.96
C GLY A 20 11.45 5.88 13.00
N VAL A 21 12.51 5.13 13.33
CA VAL A 21 12.43 3.66 13.50
C VAL A 21 11.57 3.28 14.71
N THR A 22 11.74 3.98 15.84
CA THR A 22 10.93 3.76 17.06
C THR A 22 9.47 4.11 16.81
N LEU A 23 9.21 5.28 16.22
CA LEU A 23 7.87 5.74 15.85
C LEU A 23 7.15 4.71 14.99
N THR A 24 7.80 4.23 13.94
CA THR A 24 7.20 3.27 13.00
C THR A 24 6.98 1.92 13.65
N SER A 25 7.90 1.47 14.51
CA SER A 25 7.74 0.22 15.25
C SER A 25 6.55 0.27 16.21
N TYR A 26 6.41 1.35 16.99
CA TYR A 26 5.26 1.54 17.88
C TYR A 26 3.96 1.63 17.10
N PHE A 27 3.95 2.36 16.00
CA PHE A 27 2.79 2.52 15.13
C PHE A 27 2.29 1.18 14.58
N TYR A 28 3.16 0.39 13.94
CA TYR A 28 2.75 -0.88 13.34
C TYR A 28 2.37 -1.92 14.40
N ASN A 29 3.11 -1.98 15.51
CA ASN A 29 2.79 -2.90 16.60
C ASN A 29 1.39 -2.60 17.17
N ARG A 30 1.12 -1.32 17.46
CA ARG A 30 -0.19 -0.90 17.97
C ARG A 30 -1.29 -1.18 16.96
N MET A 31 -1.13 -0.71 15.72
CA MET A 31 -2.16 -0.81 14.69
C MET A 31 -2.51 -2.26 14.38
N LEU A 32 -1.52 -3.15 14.16
CA LEU A 32 -1.80 -4.53 13.80
C LEU A 32 -2.24 -5.43 14.98
N ASN A 33 -2.04 -4.97 16.21
CA ASN A 33 -2.60 -5.62 17.40
C ASN A 33 -4.06 -5.20 17.63
N ASN A 34 -4.35 -3.91 17.46
CA ASN A 34 -5.72 -3.37 17.61
C ASN A 34 -6.61 -3.72 16.41
N HIS A 35 -6.02 -3.82 15.22
CA HIS A 35 -6.69 -4.09 13.94
C HIS A 35 -6.00 -5.24 13.19
N PRO A 36 -6.11 -6.49 13.66
CA PRO A 36 -5.48 -7.65 13.03
C PRO A 36 -5.89 -7.86 11.57
N GLU A 37 -7.08 -7.39 11.16
CA GLU A 37 -7.57 -7.46 9.79
C GLU A 37 -6.66 -6.72 8.79
N LEU A 38 -5.96 -5.66 9.24
CA LEU A 38 -5.04 -4.90 8.40
C LEU A 38 -3.78 -5.69 8.02
N LYS A 39 -3.52 -6.83 8.67
CA LYS A 39 -2.48 -7.77 8.24
C LYS A 39 -2.71 -8.28 6.82
N ASN A 40 -3.95 -8.26 6.32
CA ASN A 40 -4.29 -8.63 4.93
C ASN A 40 -3.98 -7.53 3.90
N VAL A 41 -3.68 -6.31 4.37
CA VAL A 41 -3.45 -5.13 3.52
C VAL A 41 -1.97 -4.78 3.51
N PHE A 42 -1.34 -4.80 4.68
CA PHE A 42 0.10 -4.58 4.80
C PHE A 42 0.87 -5.84 4.45
N ASN A 43 1.92 -5.66 3.65
CA ASN A 43 2.87 -6.74 3.34
C ASN A 43 3.72 -7.02 4.60
N LEU A 44 3.49 -8.17 5.23
CA LEU A 44 4.14 -8.57 6.49
C LEU A 44 5.59 -9.01 6.28
N ASP A 45 5.94 -9.52 5.09
CA ASP A 45 7.32 -9.87 4.76
C ASP A 45 8.22 -8.63 4.85
N HIS A 46 7.78 -7.55 4.21
CA HIS A 46 8.46 -6.26 4.26
C HIS A 46 8.51 -5.62 5.66
N GLN A 47 7.59 -5.97 6.56
CA GLN A 47 7.66 -5.56 7.96
C GLN A 47 8.74 -6.33 8.73
N SER A 48 8.82 -7.63 8.52
CA SER A 48 9.82 -8.50 9.17
C SER A 48 11.26 -8.10 8.82
N THR A 49 11.47 -7.54 7.62
CA THR A 49 12.77 -7.06 7.14
C THR A 49 13.11 -5.61 7.52
N GLY A 50 12.17 -4.87 8.14
CA GLY A 50 12.37 -3.49 8.61
C GLY A 50 12.49 -2.42 7.51
N ARG A 51 12.31 -2.77 6.23
CA ARG A 51 12.45 -1.84 5.09
C ARG A 51 11.24 -0.92 4.89
N GLN A 52 10.03 -1.43 5.10
CA GLN A 52 8.78 -0.67 4.85
C GLN A 52 8.31 0.22 6.01
N PRO A 53 8.59 -0.07 7.31
CA PRO A 53 8.17 0.80 8.40
C PRO A 53 8.56 2.26 8.19
N ARG A 54 9.76 2.51 7.64
CA ARG A 54 10.29 3.85 7.36
C ARG A 54 9.47 4.67 6.36
N ALA A 55 8.81 4.03 5.39
CA ALA A 55 8.21 4.75 4.26
C ALA A 55 6.98 5.58 4.66
N LEU A 56 6.09 5.06 5.51
CA LEU A 56 4.89 5.76 5.95
C LEU A 56 5.23 6.96 6.84
N ALA A 57 6.06 6.76 7.86
CA ALA A 57 6.49 7.87 8.71
C ALA A 57 7.29 8.91 7.92
N ALA A 58 8.14 8.49 6.97
CA ALA A 58 8.83 9.44 6.11
C ALA A 58 7.85 10.28 5.28
N ALA A 59 6.75 9.70 4.78
CA ALA A 59 5.73 10.45 4.04
C ALA A 59 5.00 11.48 4.93
N VAL A 60 4.60 11.09 6.13
CA VAL A 60 3.96 12.01 7.09
C VAL A 60 4.92 13.12 7.53
N LEU A 61 6.17 12.78 7.80
CA LEU A 61 7.19 13.76 8.18
C LEU A 61 7.52 14.70 7.02
N ALA A 62 7.63 14.20 5.79
CA ALA A 62 7.84 15.03 4.61
C ALA A 62 6.65 15.96 4.36
N TYR A 63 5.41 15.49 4.60
CA TYR A 63 4.24 16.36 4.56
C TYR A 63 4.32 17.45 5.62
N ALA A 64 4.65 17.10 6.86
CA ALA A 64 4.79 18.05 7.96
C ALA A 64 5.86 19.13 7.70
N GLU A 65 6.95 18.81 6.99
CA GLU A 65 7.95 19.80 6.56
C GLU A 65 7.43 20.80 5.52
N HIS A 66 6.52 20.33 4.67
CA HIS A 66 5.97 21.08 3.55
C HIS A 66 4.50 21.48 3.77
N ILE A 67 4.05 21.53 5.02
CA ILE A 67 2.64 21.74 5.38
C ILE A 67 2.07 23.09 4.89
N GLU A 68 2.94 24.08 4.69
CA GLU A 68 2.58 25.40 4.14
C GLU A 68 2.64 25.44 2.61
N GLN A 69 3.18 24.40 1.97
CA GLN A 69 3.41 24.29 0.52
C GLN A 69 3.02 22.89 0.01
N PRO A 70 1.76 22.44 0.23
CA PRO A 70 1.32 21.09 -0.13
C PRO A 70 1.44 20.81 -1.64
N GLU A 71 1.46 21.82 -2.49
CA GLU A 71 1.71 21.69 -3.93
C GLU A 71 3.07 21.06 -4.26
N LYS A 72 4.06 21.21 -3.38
CA LYS A 72 5.38 20.57 -3.53
C LYS A 72 5.32 19.06 -3.37
N LEU A 73 4.24 18.55 -2.78
CA LEU A 73 4.02 17.15 -2.52
C LEU A 73 3.23 16.47 -3.64
N ALA A 74 2.82 17.18 -4.70
CA ALA A 74 1.99 16.62 -5.77
C ALA A 74 2.55 15.29 -6.33
N LYS A 75 3.87 15.21 -6.58
CA LYS A 75 4.52 13.98 -7.04
C LYS A 75 4.49 12.85 -5.99
N ALA A 76 4.61 13.19 -4.71
CA ALA A 76 4.55 12.22 -3.62
C ALA A 76 3.12 11.72 -3.42
N VAL A 77 2.14 12.63 -3.43
CA VAL A 77 0.70 12.33 -3.39
C VAL A 77 0.33 11.38 -4.52
N GLU A 78 0.72 11.68 -5.75
CA GLU A 78 0.46 10.82 -6.91
C GLU A 78 1.02 9.41 -6.70
N ARG A 79 2.28 9.31 -6.27
CA ARG A 79 2.93 8.00 -6.02
C ARG A 79 2.25 7.21 -4.89
N ILE A 80 1.87 7.88 -3.81
CA ILE A 80 1.21 7.26 -2.65
C ILE A 80 -0.18 6.76 -3.04
N THR A 81 -0.99 7.62 -3.65
CA THR A 81 -2.38 7.33 -4.02
C THR A 81 -2.46 6.25 -5.10
N THR A 82 -1.55 6.24 -6.08
CA THR A 82 -1.42 5.12 -7.03
C THR A 82 -1.16 3.80 -6.29
N LYS A 83 -0.23 3.79 -5.32
CA LYS A 83 0.04 2.59 -4.53
C LYS A 83 -1.18 2.15 -3.71
N HIS A 84 -1.87 3.10 -3.08
CA HIS A 84 -3.07 2.84 -2.28
C HIS A 84 -4.21 2.28 -3.13
N VAL A 85 -4.44 2.82 -4.33
CA VAL A 85 -5.43 2.31 -5.29
C VAL A 85 -5.11 0.86 -5.66
N SER A 86 -3.84 0.55 -5.93
CA SER A 86 -3.41 -0.83 -6.23
C SER A 86 -3.61 -1.82 -5.06
N LEU A 87 -3.75 -1.33 -3.83
CA LEU A 87 -3.96 -2.13 -2.62
C LEU A 87 -5.40 -2.07 -2.11
N ASN A 88 -6.28 -1.40 -2.85
CA ASN A 88 -7.67 -1.16 -2.46
C ASN A 88 -7.83 -0.47 -1.08
N ILE A 89 -7.01 0.53 -0.78
CA ILE A 89 -7.14 1.30 0.46
C ILE A 89 -8.46 2.07 0.48
N GLN A 90 -9.19 1.99 1.58
CA GLN A 90 -10.51 2.61 1.77
C GLN A 90 -10.45 3.82 2.70
N PRO A 91 -11.35 4.81 2.54
CA PRO A 91 -11.39 6.01 3.37
C PRO A 91 -11.47 5.71 4.87
N GLU A 92 -12.20 4.68 5.28
CA GLU A 92 -12.38 4.30 6.68
C GLU A 92 -11.07 3.87 7.35
N GLN A 93 -10.10 3.37 6.56
CA GLN A 93 -8.80 2.93 7.07
C GLN A 93 -7.92 4.11 7.51
N TYR A 94 -8.16 5.33 6.99
CA TYR A 94 -7.43 6.53 7.44
C TYR A 94 -7.72 6.85 8.91
N ALA A 95 -8.96 6.65 9.38
CA ALA A 95 -9.26 6.87 10.79
C ALA A 95 -8.43 5.96 11.71
N ILE A 96 -8.31 4.67 11.33
CA ILE A 96 -7.51 3.68 12.05
C ILE A 96 -6.03 4.05 12.03
N VAL A 97 -5.48 4.39 10.86
CA VAL A 97 -4.07 4.79 10.73
C VAL A 97 -3.78 6.05 11.55
N GLY A 98 -4.65 7.06 11.47
CA GLY A 98 -4.50 8.32 12.18
C GLY A 98 -4.47 8.15 13.70
N GLU A 99 -5.42 7.41 14.26
CA GLU A 99 -5.47 7.13 15.70
C GLU A 99 -4.18 6.48 16.21
N ASN A 100 -3.76 5.40 15.54
CA ASN A 100 -2.58 4.65 15.96
C ASN A 100 -1.29 5.47 15.79
N LEU A 101 -1.19 6.28 14.74
CA LEU A 101 -0.05 7.16 14.50
C LEU A 101 0.06 8.26 15.57
N LEU A 102 -1.05 8.92 15.92
CA LEU A 102 -1.06 9.99 16.91
C LEU A 102 -0.69 9.49 18.30
N HIS A 103 -1.17 8.30 18.69
CA HIS A 103 -0.72 7.65 19.93
C HIS A 103 0.78 7.37 19.91
N SER A 104 1.34 6.89 18.79
CA SER A 104 2.77 6.65 18.68
C SER A 104 3.60 7.94 18.70
N ILE A 105 3.11 9.05 18.14
CA ILE A 105 3.76 10.36 18.24
C ILE A 105 3.77 10.83 19.71
N SER A 106 2.64 10.70 20.41
CA SER A 106 2.52 11.03 21.84
C SER A 106 3.55 10.27 22.69
N GLU A 107 3.71 8.97 22.44
CA GLU A 107 4.67 8.14 23.17
C GLU A 107 6.13 8.47 22.85
N VAL A 108 6.46 8.69 21.57
CA VAL A 108 7.83 9.04 21.15
C VAL A 108 8.25 10.41 21.67
N LEU A 109 7.35 11.39 21.65
CA LEU A 109 7.62 12.74 22.15
C LEU A 109 7.42 12.86 23.66
N ASN A 110 6.94 11.80 24.33
CA ASN A 110 6.63 11.77 25.76
C ASN A 110 5.72 12.94 26.19
N VAL A 111 4.67 13.20 25.41
CA VAL A 111 3.66 14.23 25.68
C VAL A 111 2.29 13.60 25.92
N PRO A 112 1.43 14.19 26.77
CA PRO A 112 0.05 13.73 26.90
C PRO A 112 -0.68 13.72 25.56
N PHE A 113 -1.54 12.73 25.36
CA PHE A 113 -2.31 12.59 24.11
C PHE A 113 -3.26 13.78 23.89
N GLU A 114 -3.75 14.39 24.97
CA GLU A 114 -4.63 15.56 24.96
C GLU A 114 -3.87 16.89 24.77
N SER A 115 -2.55 16.84 24.54
CA SER A 115 -1.75 18.06 24.38
C SER A 115 -2.08 18.80 23.08
N GLU A 116 -1.89 20.13 23.10
CA GLU A 116 -2.04 20.98 21.91
C GLU A 116 -1.16 20.52 20.74
N LEU A 117 -0.01 19.92 21.05
CA LEU A 117 0.90 19.34 20.05
C LEU A 117 0.27 18.17 19.30
N ILE A 118 -0.39 17.25 20.02
CA ILE A 118 -1.05 16.10 19.38
C ILE A 118 -2.29 16.55 18.61
N GLU A 119 -3.03 17.54 19.10
CA GLU A 119 -4.11 18.15 18.32
C GLU A 119 -3.57 18.82 17.04
N ALA A 120 -2.42 19.49 17.09
CA ALA A 120 -1.79 20.05 15.90
C ALA A 120 -1.39 18.96 14.89
N TRP A 121 -0.81 17.84 15.35
CA TRP A 121 -0.51 16.68 14.51
C TRP A 121 -1.75 16.03 13.92
N LYS A 122 -2.85 15.96 14.68
CA LYS A 122 -4.14 15.46 14.20
C LYS A 122 -4.66 16.31 13.06
N GLN A 123 -4.64 17.63 13.20
CA GLN A 123 -5.06 18.54 12.12
C GLN A 123 -4.18 18.38 10.88
N ALA A 124 -2.86 18.23 11.03
CA ALA A 124 -1.96 17.96 9.91
C ALA A 124 -2.27 16.63 9.21
N TYR A 125 -2.50 15.57 10.00
CA TYR A 125 -2.86 14.25 9.48
C TYR A 125 -4.17 14.29 8.69
N LEU A 126 -5.22 14.90 9.25
CA LEU A 126 -6.53 14.99 8.59
C LEU A 126 -6.44 15.75 7.27
N GLN A 127 -5.68 16.86 7.22
CA GLN A 127 -5.47 17.58 5.97
C GLN A 127 -4.79 16.73 4.89
N LEU A 128 -3.77 15.95 5.26
CA LEU A 128 -3.14 15.01 4.32
C LEU A 128 -4.10 13.89 3.91
N ALA A 129 -4.83 13.31 4.86
CA ALA A 129 -5.79 12.24 4.61
C ALA A 129 -6.87 12.69 3.62
N ASP A 130 -7.45 13.88 3.81
CA ASP A 130 -8.47 14.45 2.90
C ASP A 130 -7.94 14.59 1.47
N ILE A 131 -6.69 15.06 1.31
CA ILE A 131 -6.04 15.19 -0.01
C ILE A 131 -5.88 13.81 -0.67
N LEU A 132 -5.38 12.82 0.07
CA LEU A 132 -5.13 11.48 -0.46
C LEU A 132 -6.45 10.79 -0.84
N ILE A 133 -7.46 10.88 0.03
CA ILE A 133 -8.80 10.28 -0.17
C ILE A 133 -9.46 10.85 -1.43
N GLU A 134 -9.42 12.17 -1.65
CA GLU A 134 -10.06 12.75 -2.84
C GLU A 134 -9.34 12.36 -4.14
N VAL A 135 -8.00 12.26 -4.13
CA VAL A 135 -7.23 11.79 -5.29
C VAL A 135 -7.48 10.30 -5.55
N GLU A 136 -7.52 9.48 -4.51
CA GLU A 136 -7.82 8.04 -4.61
C GLU A 136 -9.22 7.79 -5.14
N LYS A 137 -10.22 8.54 -4.66
CA LYS A 137 -11.60 8.48 -5.14
C LYS A 137 -11.70 8.76 -6.64
N GLU A 138 -11.01 9.79 -7.13
CA GLU A 138 -10.99 10.09 -8.56
C GLU A 138 -10.29 8.97 -9.34
N LYS A 139 -9.17 8.43 -8.85
CA LYS A 139 -8.48 7.29 -9.48
C LYS A 139 -9.36 6.04 -9.54
N TYR A 140 -10.07 5.71 -8.46
CA TYR A 140 -11.03 4.61 -8.44
C TYR A 140 -12.14 4.82 -9.47
N HIS A 141 -12.70 6.04 -9.55
CA HIS A 141 -13.73 6.38 -10.52
C HIS A 141 -13.24 6.29 -11.97
N GLN A 142 -12.03 6.77 -12.24
CA GLN A 142 -11.43 6.68 -13.57
C GLN A 142 -11.14 5.24 -13.98
N LEU A 143 -10.69 4.39 -13.05
CA LEU A 143 -10.50 2.95 -13.32
C LEU A 143 -11.83 2.27 -13.62
N ALA A 144 -12.87 2.50 -12.82
CA ALA A 144 -14.19 1.88 -13.01
C ALA A 144 -14.88 2.28 -14.32
N LYS A 145 -14.54 3.46 -14.88
CA LYS A 145 -15.11 3.96 -16.13
C LYS A 145 -14.46 3.41 -17.40
N GLN A 146 -13.26 2.83 -17.29
CA GLN A 146 -12.56 2.29 -18.45
C GLN A 146 -13.21 1.00 -18.90
N ASP A 147 -13.14 0.72 -20.21
CA ASP A 147 -13.61 -0.54 -20.75
C ASP A 147 -12.78 -1.70 -20.19
N GLY A 148 -13.45 -2.69 -19.60
CA GLY A 148 -12.82 -3.77 -18.83
C GLY A 148 -12.16 -3.36 -17.51
N GLY A 149 -12.28 -2.10 -17.08
CA GLY A 149 -11.74 -1.59 -15.82
C GLY A 149 -12.54 -2.01 -14.58
N TRP A 150 -11.86 -2.12 -13.43
CA TRP A 150 -12.51 -2.42 -12.14
C TRP A 150 -11.78 -1.74 -10.98
N THR A 151 -12.42 -1.72 -9.82
CA THR A 151 -11.83 -1.28 -8.56
C THR A 151 -11.75 -2.44 -7.57
N GLY A 152 -10.79 -2.36 -6.66
CA GLY A 152 -10.54 -3.41 -5.70
C GLY A 152 -9.99 -4.69 -6.33
N TRP A 153 -10.42 -5.81 -5.76
CA TRP A 153 -9.87 -7.12 -6.07
C TRP A 153 -10.84 -7.92 -6.95
N ARG A 154 -10.35 -8.43 -8.08
CA ARG A 154 -11.10 -9.31 -8.99
C ARG A 154 -10.42 -10.68 -9.07
N SER A 155 -11.19 -11.76 -9.16
CA SER A 155 -10.65 -13.12 -9.24
C SER A 155 -10.12 -13.42 -10.65
N PHE A 156 -8.91 -13.97 -10.71
CA PHE A 156 -8.25 -14.42 -11.92
C PHE A 156 -7.74 -15.85 -11.73
N LYS A 157 -7.86 -16.66 -12.77
CA LYS A 157 -7.36 -18.03 -12.80
C LYS A 157 -6.00 -18.10 -13.49
N ILE A 158 -5.07 -18.89 -12.94
CA ILE A 158 -3.80 -19.20 -13.59
C ILE A 158 -4.07 -20.15 -14.76
N ILE A 159 -3.80 -19.69 -15.99
CA ILE A 159 -4.05 -20.44 -17.23
C ILE A 159 -2.76 -20.94 -17.90
N ALA A 160 -1.59 -20.43 -17.51
CA ALA A 160 -0.31 -21.02 -17.85
C ALA A 160 0.76 -20.63 -16.82
N ILE A 161 1.75 -21.51 -16.64
CA ILE A 161 2.97 -21.25 -15.91
C ILE A 161 4.13 -21.68 -16.80
N GLN A 162 5.07 -20.78 -17.07
CA GLN A 162 6.24 -21.05 -17.89
C GLN A 162 7.51 -20.81 -17.08
N GLU A 163 8.41 -21.79 -17.05
CA GLU A 163 9.73 -21.61 -16.45
C GLU A 163 10.52 -20.54 -17.22
N GLN A 164 11.24 -19.70 -16.48
CA GLN A 164 12.10 -18.65 -16.98
C GLN A 164 13.47 -18.74 -16.29
N TYR A 165 14.49 -18.09 -16.84
CA TYR A 165 15.85 -18.16 -16.29
C TYR A 165 15.93 -17.72 -14.81
N GLU A 166 15.11 -16.74 -14.40
CA GLU A 166 15.15 -16.16 -13.04
C GLU A 166 13.88 -16.43 -12.22
N GLY A 167 13.04 -17.40 -12.61
CA GLY A 167 11.78 -17.69 -11.92
C GLY A 167 10.72 -18.26 -12.85
N LYS A 168 9.46 -17.86 -12.69
CA LYS A 168 8.33 -18.32 -13.52
C LYS A 168 7.53 -17.15 -14.08
N CYS A 169 7.07 -17.29 -15.31
CA CYS A 169 6.06 -16.41 -15.89
C CYS A 169 4.67 -17.01 -15.65
N PHE A 170 3.79 -16.24 -15.03
CA PHE A 170 2.39 -16.61 -14.79
C PHE A 170 1.51 -15.88 -15.81
N LYS A 171 0.64 -16.64 -16.46
CA LYS A 171 -0.43 -16.12 -17.30
C LYS A 171 -1.77 -16.30 -16.59
N ILE A 172 -2.51 -15.22 -16.43
CA ILE A 172 -3.78 -15.21 -15.70
C ILE A 172 -4.91 -14.63 -16.55
N SER A 173 -6.14 -15.14 -16.38
CA SER A 173 -7.33 -14.62 -17.04
C SER A 173 -8.50 -14.51 -16.06
N ALA A 174 -9.40 -13.54 -16.26
CA ALA A 174 -10.50 -13.27 -15.34
C ALA A 174 -11.47 -14.46 -15.26
N THR A 175 -11.90 -14.83 -14.05
CA THR A 175 -12.78 -16.00 -13.84
C THR A 175 -14.22 -15.76 -14.29
N ASP A 176 -14.67 -14.51 -14.27
CA ASP A 176 -16.00 -14.07 -14.68
C ASP A 176 -16.17 -13.93 -16.21
N GLN A 177 -15.10 -14.13 -16.98
CA GLN A 177 -15.07 -14.03 -18.45
C GLN A 177 -15.52 -12.68 -19.01
N GLN A 178 -15.52 -11.61 -18.18
CA GLN A 178 -15.75 -10.25 -18.68
C GLN A 178 -14.44 -9.62 -19.14
N ALA A 179 -14.53 -8.61 -20.00
CA ALA A 179 -13.36 -7.87 -20.48
C ALA A 179 -12.46 -7.38 -19.33
N ILE A 180 -11.16 -7.31 -19.61
CA ILE A 180 -10.17 -6.75 -18.69
C ILE A 180 -9.51 -5.53 -19.34
N LEU A 181 -9.06 -4.60 -18.51
CA LEU A 181 -8.36 -3.41 -18.97
C LEU A 181 -7.02 -3.77 -19.62
N ALA A 182 -6.80 -3.38 -20.87
CA ALA A 182 -5.50 -3.55 -21.52
C ALA A 182 -4.41 -2.79 -20.74
N ALA A 183 -3.26 -3.43 -20.53
CA ALA A 183 -2.17 -2.82 -19.78
C ALA A 183 -1.02 -2.37 -20.70
N THR A 184 -0.43 -1.23 -20.40
CA THR A 184 0.69 -0.65 -21.15
C THR A 184 2.02 -0.88 -20.43
N LEU A 185 3.13 -0.80 -21.19
CA LEU A 185 4.47 -0.95 -20.65
C LEU A 185 4.73 0.00 -19.47
N GLY A 186 5.19 -0.56 -18.35
CA GLY A 186 5.54 0.18 -17.13
C GLY A 186 4.38 0.32 -16.13
N GLU A 187 3.20 -0.24 -16.43
CA GLU A 187 2.16 -0.46 -15.44
C GLU A 187 2.46 -1.71 -14.60
N TYR A 188 1.77 -1.83 -13.47
CA TYR A 188 1.82 -3.01 -12.62
C TYR A 188 0.43 -3.38 -12.15
N ILE A 189 0.27 -4.66 -11.80
CA ILE A 189 -0.88 -5.18 -11.07
C ILE A 189 -0.45 -5.54 -9.64
N SER A 190 -1.36 -5.45 -8.69
CA SER A 190 -1.19 -6.15 -7.41
C SER A 190 -1.83 -7.52 -7.51
N VAL A 191 -1.12 -8.54 -7.06
CA VAL A 191 -1.62 -9.90 -6.89
C VAL A 191 -1.68 -10.19 -5.40
N LYS A 192 -2.84 -10.66 -4.94
CA LYS A 192 -3.08 -11.05 -3.55
C LYS A 192 -3.33 -12.55 -3.48
N VAL A 193 -2.55 -13.21 -2.63
CA VAL A 193 -2.54 -14.66 -2.44
C VAL A 193 -2.87 -15.01 -1.00
N HIS A 194 -3.41 -16.20 -0.81
CA HIS A 194 -3.62 -16.77 0.52
C HIS A 194 -2.30 -17.36 1.02
N VAL A 195 -1.99 -17.13 2.30
CA VAL A 195 -0.76 -17.64 2.91
C VAL A 195 -0.99 -19.06 3.42
N PRO A 196 -0.22 -20.07 2.98
CA PRO A 196 -0.39 -21.45 3.43
C PRO A 196 -0.39 -21.57 4.96
N GLU A 197 -1.32 -22.36 5.49
CA GLU A 197 -1.48 -22.63 6.93
C GLU A 197 -1.80 -21.40 7.80
N LYS A 198 -2.12 -20.24 7.19
CA LYS A 198 -2.48 -19.01 7.90
C LYS A 198 -3.79 -18.45 7.34
N GLU A 199 -4.67 -17.99 8.21
CA GLU A 199 -5.93 -17.33 7.83
C GLU A 199 -5.69 -15.86 7.41
N LEU A 200 -4.74 -15.64 6.49
CA LEU A 200 -4.33 -14.32 6.02
C LEU A 200 -4.03 -14.32 4.52
N ASP A 201 -4.32 -13.20 3.88
CA ASP A 201 -3.91 -12.88 2.53
C ASP A 201 -2.69 -11.94 2.54
N GLN A 202 -1.87 -11.98 1.50
CA GLN A 202 -0.77 -11.03 1.29
C GLN A 202 -0.77 -10.47 -0.14
N PRO A 203 -0.75 -9.13 -0.31
CA PRO A 203 -0.63 -8.50 -1.61
C PRO A 203 0.82 -8.13 -1.97
N GLN A 204 1.18 -8.28 -3.25
CA GLN A 204 2.43 -7.80 -3.82
C GLN A 204 2.24 -7.30 -5.26
N GLN A 205 3.00 -6.28 -5.64
CA GLN A 205 2.95 -5.67 -6.97
C GLN A 205 3.92 -6.36 -7.93
N PHE A 206 3.45 -6.61 -9.15
CA PHE A 206 4.22 -7.19 -10.24
C PHE A 206 4.15 -6.29 -11.47
N ASN A 207 5.32 -5.85 -11.95
CA ASN A 207 5.42 -5.00 -13.13
C ASN A 207 5.09 -5.79 -14.39
N LEU A 208 4.35 -5.16 -15.30
CA LEU A 208 4.04 -5.68 -16.62
C LEU A 208 5.11 -5.16 -17.60
N ASN A 209 5.95 -6.08 -18.06
CA ASN A 209 7.16 -5.77 -18.84
C ASN A 209 6.90 -5.69 -20.36
N THR A 210 5.68 -5.94 -20.79
CA THR A 210 5.21 -5.81 -22.17
C THR A 210 3.77 -5.32 -22.16
N THR A 211 3.33 -4.68 -23.25
CA THR A 211 1.90 -4.39 -23.46
C THR A 211 1.12 -5.71 -23.41
N GLN A 212 0.08 -5.73 -22.61
CA GLN A 212 -0.79 -6.90 -22.44
C GLN A 212 -2.07 -6.71 -23.25
N ALA A 213 -2.56 -7.81 -23.81
CA ALA A 213 -3.86 -7.83 -24.46
C ALA A 213 -5.00 -7.73 -23.42
N ASP A 214 -6.23 -7.64 -23.90
CA ASP A 214 -7.47 -7.49 -23.12
C ASP A 214 -8.13 -8.83 -22.74
N ASP A 215 -7.40 -9.94 -22.82
CA ASP A 215 -7.88 -11.29 -22.51
C ASP A 215 -7.07 -12.00 -21.39
N HIS A 216 -5.84 -11.58 -21.14
CA HIS A 216 -4.98 -12.10 -20.06
C HIS A 216 -3.91 -11.10 -19.62
N TYR A 217 -3.32 -11.35 -18.45
CA TYR A 217 -2.06 -10.72 -18.04
C TYR A 217 -0.94 -11.74 -17.86
N GLU A 218 0.27 -11.35 -18.23
CA GLU A 218 1.51 -12.08 -17.99
C GLU A 218 2.44 -11.28 -17.09
N PHE A 219 2.94 -11.92 -16.03
CA PHE A 219 3.91 -11.32 -15.12
C PHE A 219 4.94 -12.34 -14.66
N VAL A 220 6.17 -11.87 -14.45
CA VAL A 220 7.30 -12.72 -14.03
C VAL A 220 7.47 -12.62 -12.52
N VAL A 221 7.52 -13.77 -11.87
CA VAL A 221 7.77 -13.92 -10.45
C VAL A 221 9.16 -14.52 -10.26
N LYS A 222 9.99 -13.85 -9.45
CA LYS A 222 11.34 -14.29 -9.11
C LYS A 222 11.38 -14.72 -7.65
N PRO A 223 12.15 -15.76 -7.29
CA PRO A 223 12.27 -16.17 -5.89
C PRO A 223 13.04 -15.11 -5.10
N GLU A 224 12.55 -14.80 -3.89
CA GLU A 224 13.27 -13.96 -2.92
C GLU A 224 14.06 -14.85 -1.96
N PRO A 225 15.41 -14.83 -1.94
CA PRO A 225 16.19 -15.76 -1.12
C PRO A 225 16.06 -15.56 0.39
N ALA A 226 15.79 -14.34 0.85
CA ALA A 226 15.67 -13.97 2.26
C ALA A 226 14.23 -13.55 2.56
N HIS A 227 13.32 -14.52 2.58
CA HIS A 227 11.89 -14.33 2.75
C HIS A 227 11.37 -14.91 4.08
N SER A 228 10.25 -14.36 4.54
CA SER A 228 9.37 -14.95 5.55
C SER A 228 8.29 -15.80 4.88
N ASP A 229 7.51 -16.53 5.67
CA ASP A 229 6.35 -17.28 5.16
C ASP A 229 5.26 -16.39 4.54
N TYR A 230 5.35 -15.06 4.64
CA TYR A 230 4.37 -14.12 4.09
C TYR A 230 4.76 -13.60 2.69
N ASP A 231 5.90 -14.03 2.15
CA ASP A 231 6.38 -13.55 0.86
C ASP A 231 5.55 -14.10 -0.31
N VAL A 232 4.87 -13.18 -1.01
CA VAL A 232 3.94 -13.52 -2.10
C VAL A 232 4.65 -14.18 -3.27
N ALA A 233 5.89 -13.77 -3.57
CA ALA A 233 6.64 -14.32 -4.69
C ALA A 233 6.96 -15.81 -4.48
N ASN A 234 7.53 -16.18 -3.33
CA ASN A 234 7.80 -17.58 -3.00
C ASN A 234 6.50 -18.38 -2.81
N ILE A 235 5.44 -17.79 -2.24
CA ILE A 235 4.13 -18.45 -2.14
C ILE A 235 3.62 -18.82 -3.55
N LEU A 236 3.61 -17.88 -4.50
CA LEU A 236 3.20 -18.13 -5.89
C LEU A 236 4.06 -19.23 -6.52
N LEU A 237 5.37 -19.19 -6.34
CA LEU A 237 6.29 -20.14 -6.99
C LEU A 237 6.15 -21.58 -6.48
N ASN A 238 5.82 -21.75 -5.19
CA ASN A 238 5.86 -23.04 -4.49
C ASN A 238 4.48 -23.66 -4.25
N HIS A 239 3.42 -22.85 -4.15
CA HIS A 239 2.09 -23.31 -3.71
C HIS A 239 0.98 -23.11 -4.73
N TYR A 240 1.19 -22.29 -5.77
CA TYR A 240 0.20 -22.05 -6.81
C TYR A 240 0.52 -22.83 -8.10
N SER A 241 -0.52 -23.42 -8.68
CA SER A 241 -0.48 -24.29 -9.85
C SER A 241 -1.47 -23.84 -10.93
N LEU A 242 -1.39 -24.49 -12.09
CA LEU A 242 -2.36 -24.29 -13.17
C LEU A 242 -3.78 -24.55 -12.66
N GLY A 243 -4.65 -23.54 -12.83
CA GLY A 243 -6.05 -23.61 -12.45
C GLY A 243 -6.38 -23.01 -11.09
N ASP A 244 -5.39 -22.64 -10.28
CA ASP A 244 -5.62 -21.93 -9.02
C ASP A 244 -6.05 -20.47 -9.29
N GLU A 245 -6.71 -19.88 -8.30
CA GLU A 245 -7.23 -18.51 -8.37
C GLU A 245 -6.42 -17.55 -7.51
N VAL A 246 -6.20 -16.35 -8.04
CA VAL A 246 -5.56 -15.23 -7.35
C VAL A 246 -6.46 -13.99 -7.44
N MET A 247 -6.33 -13.09 -6.48
CA MET A 247 -7.05 -11.82 -6.48
C MET A 247 -6.16 -10.73 -7.07
N VAL A 248 -6.68 -9.94 -8.00
CA VAL A 248 -5.88 -9.01 -8.80
C VAL A 248 -6.51 -7.62 -8.83
N SER A 249 -5.67 -6.58 -8.66
CA SER A 249 -6.08 -5.19 -8.87
C SER A 249 -5.99 -4.83 -10.35
N ALA A 250 -6.75 -3.82 -10.78
CA ALA A 250 -6.58 -3.26 -12.12
C ALA A 250 -5.14 -2.77 -12.35
N PRO A 251 -4.63 -2.83 -13.59
CA PRO A 251 -3.31 -2.29 -13.92
C PRO A 251 -3.27 -0.78 -13.65
N ILE A 252 -2.18 -0.31 -13.06
CA ILE A 252 -1.98 1.09 -12.73
C ILE A 252 -0.54 1.54 -12.99
N ARG A 253 -0.36 2.83 -13.28
CA ARG A 253 0.94 3.45 -13.55
C ARG A 253 1.42 4.30 -12.37
N ASN A 254 2.71 4.18 -12.03
CA ASN A 254 3.42 5.07 -11.10
C ASN A 254 3.67 6.47 -11.67
#